data_AF-A0A1E4RDN5-F1
#
_entry.id   AF-A0A1E4RDN5-F1
#
_cell.length_a   1.000
_cell.length_b   1.000
_cell.length_c   1.000
_cell.angle_alpha   90.00
_cell.angle_beta   90.00
_cell.angle_gamma   90.00
#
_symmetry.space_group_name_H-M   'P 1'
#
loop_
_entity.id
_entity.type
_entity.pdbx_description
1 polymer ?
#
loop_
_entity_poly.entity_id
_entity_poly.type
_entity_poly.pdbx_seq_one_letter_code
_entity_poly.pdbx_strand_id
1 'polypeptide(L)'
;MKDQLCIKNGQDVFSLRYDTGVSNYNCEENACLDTVVIPHTNLSVYVNISINGCRTDWSQWKLLNDAIAQSMTESGIWNSLQYQPSLHIDNDENTGFKLNLKCQVIPQLQNDLSKIESLGRFCLLILNFNYNTPESKLSLPKLLESLHYLLASLILNLEYKFPLVFSVHGRKLLQNNYPWMITNINEVLSLQLENETSVYEKNRNLVLMKLISDLQKKTLNEFNTINIMKECDASSSRRKSCEFFKAKSASDTNYVSRTSIKNIVYSFGIINIERILSSLTK
;
A
#
# COMPACT_ATOMS: atom_id res chain seq x y z
N MET A 1 -13.26 7.50 2.34
CA MET A 1 -13.66 7.13 0.96
C MET A 1 -13.87 5.63 0.95
N LYS A 2 -15.08 5.18 0.58
CA LYS A 2 -15.44 3.76 0.58
C LYS A 2 -15.32 3.21 -0.83
N ASP A 3 -14.41 2.27 -1.02
CA ASP A 3 -14.24 1.56 -2.28
C ASP A 3 -14.43 0.05 -2.07
N GLN A 4 -14.64 -0.68 -3.17
CA GLN A 4 -14.81 -2.13 -3.12
C GLN A 4 -14.15 -2.83 -4.32
N LEU A 5 -13.44 -3.91 -4.03
CA LEU A 5 -12.99 -4.90 -5.02
C LEU A 5 -13.88 -6.15 -4.89
N CYS A 6 -14.22 -6.78 -6.02
CA CYS A 6 -15.11 -7.95 -6.03
C CYS A 6 -14.66 -8.98 -7.07
N ILE A 7 -14.78 -10.26 -6.72
CA ILE A 7 -14.48 -11.40 -7.58
C ILE A 7 -15.58 -12.44 -7.40
N LYS A 8 -15.96 -13.07 -8.50
CA LYS A 8 -16.90 -14.20 -8.50
C LYS A 8 -16.17 -15.44 -9.02
N ASN A 9 -16.29 -16.56 -8.29
CA ASN A 9 -15.73 -17.85 -8.70
C ASN A 9 -16.80 -18.93 -8.56
N GLY A 10 -17.49 -19.25 -9.67
CA GLY A 10 -18.68 -20.08 -9.65
C GLY A 10 -19.84 -19.39 -8.93
N GLN A 11 -20.37 -20.01 -7.88
CA GLN A 11 -21.41 -19.43 -7.04
C GLN A 11 -20.86 -18.58 -5.88
N ASP A 12 -19.56 -18.62 -5.65
CA ASP A 12 -18.92 -17.87 -4.57
C ASP A 12 -18.64 -16.43 -4.97
N VAL A 13 -18.81 -15.53 -4.00
CA VAL A 13 -18.53 -14.10 -4.14
C VAL A 13 -17.56 -13.66 -3.06
N PHE A 14 -16.42 -13.12 -3.48
CA PHE A 14 -15.39 -12.55 -2.62
C PHE A 14 -15.37 -11.05 -2.81
N SER A 15 -15.39 -10.29 -1.72
CA SER A 15 -15.29 -8.84 -1.78
C SER A 15 -14.33 -8.30 -0.74
N LEU A 16 -13.62 -7.24 -1.09
CA LEU A 16 -12.79 -6.46 -0.18
C LEU A 16 -13.25 -5.01 -0.24
N ARG A 17 -14.01 -4.59 0.76
CA ARG A 17 -14.34 -3.18 0.97
C ARG A 17 -13.22 -2.54 1.75
N TYR A 18 -12.82 -1.33 1.38
CA TYR A 18 -11.80 -0.62 2.12
C TYR A 18 -12.11 0.86 2.30
N ASP A 19 -11.64 1.38 3.42
CA ASP A 19 -11.72 2.78 3.81
C ASP A 19 -10.33 3.31 4.11
N THR A 20 -10.04 4.51 3.61
CA THR A 20 -8.76 5.19 3.85
C THR A 20 -8.97 6.44 4.70
N GLY A 21 -8.15 6.61 5.74
CA GLY A 21 -8.07 7.83 6.51
C GLY A 21 -6.80 8.62 6.17
N VAL A 22 -7.00 9.87 5.78
CA VAL A 22 -5.95 10.86 5.53
C VAL A 22 -6.18 12.01 6.49
N SER A 23 -5.24 12.28 7.40
CA SER A 23 -5.38 13.40 8.34
C SER A 23 -5.18 14.73 7.63
N ASN A 24 -5.79 15.80 8.16
CA ASN A 24 -5.83 17.15 7.61
C ASN A 24 -6.49 17.23 6.22
N TYR A 25 -7.45 16.33 5.95
CA TYR A 25 -8.03 16.19 4.63
C TYR A 25 -9.53 15.86 4.66
N ASN A 26 -10.34 16.72 4.00
CA ASN A 26 -11.75 16.49 3.69
C ASN A 26 -11.85 16.12 2.19
N CYS A 27 -11.91 14.84 1.82
CA CYS A 27 -12.07 14.45 0.41
C CYS A 27 -13.52 14.58 -0.06
N GLU A 28 -13.75 15.38 -1.10
CA GLU A 28 -14.69 15.04 -2.18
C GLU A 28 -13.96 14.22 -3.26
N GLU A 29 -14.67 13.33 -3.94
CA GLU A 29 -14.15 12.20 -4.77
C GLU A 29 -13.14 12.57 -5.89
N ASN A 30 -13.13 13.82 -6.37
CA ASN A 30 -12.31 14.25 -7.51
C ASN A 30 -11.06 15.05 -7.15
N ALA A 31 -10.86 15.42 -5.87
CA ALA A 31 -9.74 16.25 -5.43
C ALA A 31 -8.44 15.47 -5.09
N CYS A 32 -8.44 14.14 -5.22
CA CYS A 32 -7.33 13.29 -4.75
C CYS A 32 -6.07 13.30 -5.64
N LEU A 33 -6.17 13.66 -6.93
CA LEU A 33 -5.02 13.58 -7.83
C LEU A 33 -4.05 14.77 -7.70
N ASP A 34 -4.55 15.95 -7.35
CA ASP A 34 -3.72 17.16 -7.26
C ASP A 34 -3.11 17.38 -5.87
N THR A 35 -3.65 16.73 -4.84
CA THR A 35 -3.13 16.86 -3.49
C THR A 35 -2.01 15.86 -3.24
N VAL A 36 -0.90 16.38 -2.73
CA VAL A 36 0.20 15.56 -2.23
C VAL A 36 -0.23 14.82 -0.96
N VAL A 37 -0.14 13.50 -0.99
CA VAL A 37 -0.37 12.65 0.18
C VAL A 37 0.91 11.90 0.50
N ILE A 38 1.41 12.06 1.72
CA ILE A 38 2.60 11.35 2.23
C ILE A 38 2.22 10.30 3.28
N PRO A 39 3.08 9.31 3.54
CA PRO A 39 2.85 8.37 4.63
C PRO A 39 2.94 9.08 5.99
N HIS A 40 1.97 8.81 6.88
CA HIS A 40 2.12 9.16 8.29
C HIS A 40 3.22 8.32 8.95
N THR A 41 3.83 8.80 10.04
CA THR A 41 4.86 8.07 10.79
C THR A 41 4.37 6.70 11.27
N ASN A 42 3.11 6.64 11.68
CA ASN A 42 2.42 5.42 12.09
C ASN A 42 1.15 5.26 11.26
N LEU A 43 1.10 4.20 10.46
CA LEU A 43 -0.08 3.80 9.69
C LEU A 43 -0.74 2.61 10.39
N SER A 44 -2.03 2.69 10.66
CA SER A 44 -2.83 1.56 11.16
C SER A 44 -3.58 0.88 10.01
N VAL A 45 -3.44 -0.44 9.90
CA VAL A 45 -4.24 -1.28 8.99
C VAL A 45 -5.13 -2.20 9.82
N TYR A 46 -6.43 -1.99 9.73
CA TYR A 46 -7.44 -2.84 10.36
C TYR A 46 -7.94 -3.86 9.37
N VAL A 47 -8.01 -5.13 9.76
CA VAL A 47 -8.50 -6.21 8.90
C VAL A 47 -9.66 -6.91 9.57
N ASN A 48 -10.79 -6.97 8.88
CA ASN A 48 -12.00 -7.65 9.30
C ASN A 48 -12.37 -8.69 8.25
N ILE A 49 -12.68 -9.90 8.70
CA ILE A 49 -13.07 -11.03 7.85
C ILE A 49 -14.50 -11.41 8.22
N SER A 50 -15.36 -11.57 7.21
CA SER A 50 -16.72 -12.08 7.38
C SER A 50 -17.00 -13.17 6.37
N ILE A 51 -17.79 -14.16 6.79
CA ILE A 51 -18.21 -15.28 5.95
C ILE A 51 -19.72 -15.41 6.04
N ASN A 52 -20.41 -15.36 4.90
CA ASN A 52 -21.87 -15.36 4.79
C ASN A 52 -22.55 -14.29 5.68
N GLY A 53 -21.94 -13.10 5.78
CA GLY A 53 -22.42 -12.01 6.62
C GLY A 53 -22.18 -12.20 8.12
N CYS A 54 -21.82 -13.42 8.57
CA CYS A 54 -21.33 -13.65 9.92
C CYS A 54 -19.90 -13.11 9.99
N ARG A 55 -19.69 -12.10 10.84
CA ARG A 55 -18.33 -11.73 11.22
C ARG A 55 -17.71 -12.94 11.90
N THR A 56 -16.46 -13.21 11.55
CA THR A 56 -15.69 -14.20 12.28
C THR A 56 -15.46 -13.62 13.67
N ASP A 57 -16.28 -14.04 14.65
CA ASP A 57 -16.02 -13.72 16.04
C ASP A 57 -14.62 -14.24 16.41
N TRP A 58 -13.92 -13.50 17.27
CA TRP A 58 -12.55 -13.85 17.63
C TRP A 58 -12.48 -15.23 18.30
N SER A 59 -13.56 -15.71 18.91
CA SER A 59 -13.63 -16.99 19.61
C SER A 59 -13.62 -18.19 18.66
N GLN A 60 -14.31 -18.17 17.51
CA GLN A 60 -14.41 -19.35 16.62
C GLN A 60 -13.32 -19.39 15.54
N TRP A 61 -12.75 -18.22 15.18
CA TRP A 61 -11.81 -18.11 14.06
C TRP A 61 -10.44 -17.57 14.47
N LYS A 62 -10.14 -17.57 15.77
CA LYS A 62 -8.87 -17.05 16.33
C LYS A 62 -7.65 -17.53 15.56
N LEU A 63 -7.53 -18.84 15.38
CA LEU A 63 -6.37 -19.46 14.74
C LEU A 63 -6.17 -18.98 13.30
N LEU A 64 -7.27 -18.86 12.54
CA LEU A 64 -7.22 -18.35 11.17
C LEU A 64 -6.79 -16.88 11.14
N ASN A 65 -7.39 -16.05 12.00
CA ASN A 65 -7.04 -14.64 12.08
C ASN A 65 -5.59 -14.43 12.52
N ASP A 66 -5.11 -15.18 13.52
CA ASP A 66 -3.72 -15.14 13.99
C ASP A 66 -2.74 -15.53 12.87
N ALA A 67 -3.06 -16.58 12.11
CA ALA A 67 -2.22 -17.03 10.99
C ALA A 67 -2.16 -16.00 9.86
N ILE A 68 -3.30 -15.39 9.49
CA ILE A 68 -3.34 -14.32 8.48
C ILE A 68 -2.58 -13.09 9.00
N ALA A 69 -2.81 -12.69 10.24
CA ALA A 69 -2.18 -11.53 10.86
C ALA A 69 -0.66 -11.67 10.92
N GLN A 70 -0.16 -12.82 11.35
CA GLN A 70 1.25 -13.14 11.34
C GLN A 70 1.81 -13.11 9.91
N SER A 71 1.11 -13.74 8.96
CA SER A 71 1.56 -13.76 7.57
C SER A 71 1.62 -12.37 6.94
N MET A 72 0.66 -11.48 7.25
CA MET A 72 0.70 -10.10 6.78
C MET A 72 1.84 -9.32 7.43
N THR A 73 2.10 -9.53 8.73
CA THR A 73 3.20 -8.89 9.46
C THR A 73 4.56 -9.24 8.85
N GLU A 74 4.73 -10.48 8.42
CA GLU A 74 5.99 -10.96 7.84
C GLU A 74 6.12 -10.69 6.33
N SER A 75 5.11 -10.08 5.72
CA SER A 75 5.14 -9.82 4.28
C SER A 75 6.28 -8.87 3.89
N GLY A 76 7.09 -9.28 2.92
CA GLY A 76 8.19 -8.48 2.38
C GLY A 76 7.75 -7.21 1.66
N ILE A 77 6.44 -7.03 1.38
CA ILE A 77 5.93 -5.80 0.75
C ILE A 77 6.12 -4.59 1.67
N TRP A 78 5.92 -4.76 2.99
CA TRP A 78 6.06 -3.68 3.95
C TRP A 78 7.50 -3.19 4.02
N ASN A 79 8.46 -4.12 4.04
CA ASN A 79 9.88 -3.79 4.01
C ASN A 79 10.27 -3.09 2.69
N SER A 80 9.72 -3.53 1.56
CA SER A 80 9.94 -2.89 0.25
C SER A 80 9.41 -1.46 0.21
N LEU A 81 8.30 -1.22 0.93
CA LEU A 81 7.72 0.10 1.17
C LEU A 81 8.37 0.82 2.37
N GLN A 82 9.44 0.32 2.97
CA GLN A 82 10.12 0.92 4.12
C GLN A 82 9.17 1.17 5.31
N TYR A 83 8.28 0.22 5.58
CA TYR A 83 7.53 0.13 6.82
C TYR A 83 8.09 -0.99 7.69
N GLN A 84 8.16 -0.74 8.99
CA GLN A 84 8.38 -1.75 9.99
C GLN A 84 7.02 -2.19 10.57
N PRO A 85 6.56 -3.41 10.26
CA PRO A 85 5.29 -3.93 10.76
C PRO A 85 5.41 -4.36 12.22
N SER A 86 4.36 -4.10 13.00
CA SER A 86 4.14 -4.68 14.31
C SER A 86 2.68 -5.06 14.48
N LEU A 87 2.44 -6.24 15.02
CA LEU A 87 1.09 -6.77 15.18
C LEU A 87 0.50 -6.33 16.52
N HIS A 88 -0.72 -5.80 16.48
CA HIS A 88 -1.55 -5.60 17.65
C HIS A 88 -2.86 -6.35 17.46
N ILE A 89 -3.09 -7.32 18.35
CA ILE A 89 -4.35 -8.05 18.41
C ILE A 89 -5.15 -7.40 19.52
N ASP A 90 -6.12 -6.57 19.13
CA ASP A 90 -7.11 -6.06 20.07
C ASP A 90 -8.02 -7.23 20.48
N ASN A 91 -8.26 -7.39 21.79
CA ASN A 91 -9.24 -8.37 22.30
C ASN A 91 -10.70 -7.92 22.10
N ASP A 92 -10.91 -6.85 21.33
CA ASP A 92 -12.22 -6.25 21.12
C ASP A 92 -12.98 -7.07 20.08
N GLU A 93 -14.22 -7.48 20.41
CA GLU A 93 -15.05 -8.39 19.60
C GLU A 93 -15.38 -7.84 18.20
N ASN A 94 -15.10 -6.55 17.97
CA ASN A 94 -15.51 -5.80 16.80
C ASN A 94 -14.45 -5.66 15.69
N THR A 95 -13.21 -6.06 15.94
CA THR A 95 -12.10 -5.96 14.97
C THR A 95 -11.42 -7.31 14.78
N GLY A 96 -11.08 -7.68 13.53
CA GLY A 96 -10.30 -8.89 13.29
C GLY A 96 -8.89 -8.72 13.85
N PHE A 97 -8.03 -7.91 13.23
CA PHE A 97 -6.74 -7.56 13.82
C PHE A 97 -6.23 -6.21 13.32
N LYS A 98 -5.24 -5.65 14.02
CA LYS A 98 -4.60 -4.38 13.69
C LYS A 98 -3.12 -4.58 13.41
N LEU A 99 -2.70 -4.23 12.19
CA LEU A 99 -1.29 -4.14 11.83
C LEU A 99 -0.85 -2.67 11.94
N ASN A 100 0.14 -2.41 12.78
CA ASN A 100 0.80 -1.11 12.86
C ASN A 100 2.01 -1.10 11.93
N LEU A 101 2.09 -0.10 11.07
CA LEU A 101 3.17 0.09 10.11
C LEU A 101 3.92 1.37 10.47
N LYS A 102 5.12 1.24 11.04
CA LYS A 102 5.99 2.38 11.34
C LYS A 102 6.79 2.76 10.10
N CYS A 103 6.56 3.95 9.57
CA CYS A 103 7.25 4.47 8.40
C CYS A 103 8.72 4.77 8.74
N GLN A 104 9.64 4.22 7.94
CA GLN A 104 11.09 4.41 8.07
C GLN A 104 11.65 5.41 7.04
N VAL A 105 10.79 6.06 6.25
CA VAL A 105 11.22 7.11 5.31
C VAL A 105 11.77 8.28 6.09
N ILE A 106 12.90 8.81 5.60
CA ILE A 106 13.76 9.87 6.18
C ILE A 106 13.00 10.72 7.23
N PRO A 107 13.36 10.61 8.53
CA PRO A 107 12.75 11.43 9.59
C PRO A 107 12.79 12.95 9.31
N GLN A 108 13.82 13.42 8.59
CA GLN A 108 13.94 14.82 8.15
C GLN A 108 12.80 15.24 7.22
N LEU A 109 12.32 14.35 6.34
CA LEU A 109 11.16 14.59 5.48
C LEU A 109 9.92 14.86 6.34
N GLN A 110 9.69 14.04 7.36
CA GLN A 110 8.56 14.22 8.26
C GLN A 110 8.63 15.55 9.02
N ASN A 111 9.81 15.94 9.49
CA ASN A 111 9.99 17.20 10.23
C ASN A 111 9.72 18.43 9.36
N ASP A 112 10.30 18.48 8.16
CA ASP A 112 10.10 19.60 7.24
C ASP A 112 8.66 19.69 6.75
N LEU A 113 8.06 18.53 6.44
CA LEU A 113 6.69 18.46 5.95
C LEU A 113 5.64 18.59 7.06
N SER A 114 6.01 18.37 8.33
CA SER A 114 5.09 18.54 9.49
C SER A 114 4.48 19.94 9.56
N LYS A 115 5.23 20.95 9.11
CA LYS A 115 4.83 22.37 9.13
C LYS A 115 3.88 22.76 8.00
N ILE A 116 3.61 21.86 7.06
CA ILE A 116 2.75 22.13 5.90
C ILE A 116 1.34 21.61 6.22
N GLU A 117 0.41 22.54 6.42
CA GLU A 117 -0.99 22.24 6.77
C GLU A 117 -1.76 21.60 5.61
N SER A 118 -1.48 22.03 4.37
CA SER A 118 -2.13 21.54 3.15
C SER A 118 -1.73 20.12 2.72
N LEU A 119 -0.83 19.49 3.47
CA LEU A 119 -0.30 18.17 3.16
C LEU A 119 -1.16 17.08 3.79
N GLY A 120 -1.73 16.20 2.96
CA GLY A 120 -2.44 15.02 3.42
C GLY A 120 -1.47 13.97 3.98
N ARG A 121 -1.81 13.36 5.12
CA ARG A 121 -1.02 12.26 5.70
C ARG A 121 -1.85 10.99 5.82
N PHE A 122 -1.45 9.95 5.10
CA PHE A 122 -2.13 8.67 5.10
C PHE A 122 -1.84 7.92 6.40
N CYS A 123 -2.86 7.74 7.25
CA CYS A 123 -2.70 7.22 8.62
C CYS A 123 -3.54 5.97 8.93
N LEU A 124 -4.55 5.68 8.11
CA LEU A 124 -5.50 4.60 8.39
C LEU A 124 -5.94 3.88 7.11
N LEU A 125 -5.97 2.56 7.18
CA LEU A 125 -6.57 1.69 6.17
C LEU A 125 -7.46 0.66 6.88
N ILE A 126 -8.75 0.64 6.60
CA ILE A 126 -9.68 -0.37 7.14
C ILE A 126 -10.08 -1.30 6.01
N LEU A 127 -9.90 -2.59 6.22
CA LEU A 127 -10.15 -3.66 5.27
C LEU A 127 -11.29 -4.54 5.78
N ASN A 128 -12.34 -4.68 5.01
CA ASN A 128 -13.48 -5.54 5.31
C ASN A 128 -13.62 -6.56 4.18
N PHE A 129 -13.06 -7.74 4.41
CA PHE A 129 -13.17 -8.88 3.53
C PHE A 129 -14.46 -9.65 3.81
N ASN A 130 -15.24 -9.92 2.77
CA ASN A 130 -16.46 -10.72 2.87
C ASN A 130 -16.42 -11.86 1.86
N TYR A 131 -16.62 -13.08 2.35
CA TYR A 131 -16.77 -14.28 1.55
C TYR A 131 -18.22 -14.78 1.65
N ASN A 132 -18.94 -14.82 0.53
CA ASN A 132 -20.27 -15.40 0.46
C ASN A 132 -20.25 -16.68 -0.38
N THR A 133 -20.69 -17.78 0.20
CA THR A 133 -20.75 -19.10 -0.43
C THR A 133 -22.05 -19.83 -0.07
N PRO A 134 -22.70 -20.48 -1.04
CA PRO A 134 -23.82 -21.38 -0.78
C PRO A 134 -23.37 -22.78 -0.32
N GLU A 135 -22.06 -23.07 -0.33
CA GLU A 135 -21.53 -24.37 0.07
C GLU A 135 -21.67 -24.59 1.59
N SER A 136 -22.04 -25.81 1.99
CA SER A 136 -22.16 -26.18 3.41
C SER A 136 -20.81 -26.40 4.09
N LYS A 137 -19.73 -26.48 3.32
CA LYS A 137 -18.35 -26.62 3.79
C LYS A 137 -17.49 -25.51 3.22
N LEU A 138 -16.59 -25.02 4.05
CA LEU A 138 -15.73 -23.89 3.74
C LEU A 138 -14.40 -24.39 3.17
N SER A 139 -14.10 -24.03 1.92
CA SER A 139 -12.79 -24.30 1.33
C SER A 139 -11.79 -23.22 1.78
N LEU A 140 -10.99 -23.55 2.78
CA LEU A 140 -9.96 -22.65 3.30
C LEU A 140 -8.93 -22.22 2.23
N PRO A 141 -8.39 -23.12 1.38
CA PRO A 141 -7.49 -22.71 0.29
C PRO A 141 -8.13 -21.67 -0.63
N LYS A 142 -9.39 -21.88 -1.04
CA LYS A 142 -10.12 -20.96 -1.92
C LYS A 142 -10.32 -19.58 -1.28
N LEU A 143 -10.61 -19.54 0.02
CA LEU A 143 -10.72 -18.30 0.79
C LEU A 143 -9.38 -17.55 0.83
N LEU A 144 -8.28 -18.24 1.13
CA LEU A 144 -6.95 -17.63 1.24
C LEU A 144 -6.43 -17.14 -0.12
N GLU A 145 -6.62 -17.91 -1.20
CA GLU A 145 -6.27 -17.48 -2.56
C GLU A 145 -7.02 -16.22 -2.98
N SER A 146 -8.31 -16.16 -2.67
CA SER A 146 -9.16 -15.01 -3.01
C SER A 146 -8.81 -13.77 -2.19
N LEU A 147 -8.55 -13.96 -0.88
CA LEU A 147 -8.06 -12.91 0.01
C LEU A 147 -6.72 -12.36 -0.49
N HIS A 148 -5.77 -13.22 -0.80
CA HIS A 148 -4.46 -12.85 -1.32
C HIS A 148 -4.58 -12.01 -2.59
N TYR A 149 -5.37 -12.49 -3.57
CA TYR A 149 -5.56 -11.77 -4.82
C TYR A 149 -6.23 -10.40 -4.60
N LEU A 150 -7.24 -10.32 -3.74
CA LEU A 150 -7.92 -9.05 -3.43
C LEU A 150 -6.98 -8.06 -2.73
N LEU A 151 -6.17 -8.52 -1.77
CA LEU A 151 -5.15 -7.69 -1.12
C LEU A 151 -4.09 -7.21 -2.12
N ALA A 152 -3.64 -8.08 -3.03
CA ALA A 152 -2.64 -7.70 -4.02
C ALA A 152 -3.20 -6.68 -5.03
N SER A 153 -4.44 -6.88 -5.46
CA SER A 153 -5.16 -5.92 -6.30
C SER A 153 -5.35 -4.59 -5.57
N LEU A 154 -5.60 -4.62 -4.25
CA LEU A 154 -5.71 -3.43 -3.43
C LEU A 154 -4.39 -2.65 -3.39
N ILE A 155 -3.24 -3.30 -3.19
CA ILE A 155 -1.94 -2.60 -3.16
C ILE A 155 -1.68 -1.85 -4.47
N LEU A 156 -1.98 -2.47 -5.62
CA LEU A 156 -1.86 -1.80 -6.93
C LEU A 156 -2.79 -0.59 -7.04
N ASN A 157 -4.03 -0.72 -6.56
CA ASN A 157 -4.98 0.38 -6.58
C ASN A 157 -4.57 1.52 -5.63
N LEU A 158 -4.06 1.19 -4.44
CA LEU A 158 -3.55 2.15 -3.47
C LEU A 158 -2.27 2.85 -3.97
N GLU A 159 -1.42 2.16 -4.73
CA GLU A 159 -0.28 2.77 -5.41
C GLU A 159 -0.73 3.84 -6.42
N TYR A 160 -1.77 3.54 -7.21
CA TYR A 160 -2.33 4.51 -8.14
C TYR A 160 -2.92 5.72 -7.42
N LYS A 161 -3.66 5.50 -6.31
CA LYS A 161 -4.30 6.58 -5.55
C LYS A 161 -3.31 7.40 -4.71
N PHE A 162 -2.28 6.77 -4.15
CA PHE A 162 -1.33 7.38 -3.23
C PHE A 162 0.11 6.92 -3.55
N PRO A 163 0.69 7.40 -4.67
CA PRO A 163 1.97 6.90 -5.17
C PRO A 163 3.14 7.15 -4.20
N LEU A 164 3.14 8.25 -3.45
CA LEU A 164 4.19 8.49 -2.45
C LEU A 164 4.04 7.63 -1.18
N VAL A 165 2.92 6.93 -1.01
CA VAL A 165 2.64 6.06 0.14
C VAL A 165 2.88 4.60 -0.22
N PHE A 166 2.36 4.15 -1.37
CA PHE A 166 2.32 2.74 -1.77
C PHE A 166 3.14 2.39 -3.02
N SER A 167 3.80 3.36 -3.68
CA SER A 167 4.78 3.03 -4.73
C SER A 167 6.17 2.85 -4.15
N VAL A 168 6.76 1.67 -4.36
CA VAL A 168 8.18 1.42 -4.03
C VAL A 168 9.08 2.40 -4.78
N HIS A 169 8.79 2.63 -6.06
CA HIS A 169 9.57 3.56 -6.88
C HIS A 169 9.33 5.01 -6.48
N GLY A 170 8.07 5.42 -6.27
CA GLY A 170 7.73 6.77 -5.83
C GLY A 170 8.45 7.17 -4.55
N ARG A 171 8.44 6.28 -3.54
CA ARG A 171 9.14 6.52 -2.27
C ARG A 171 10.64 6.64 -2.44
N LYS A 172 11.24 5.77 -3.25
CA LYS A 172 12.69 5.78 -3.49
C LYS A 172 13.12 7.03 -4.26
N LEU A 173 12.32 7.46 -5.25
CA LEU A 173 12.53 8.71 -5.97
C LEU A 173 12.45 9.91 -5.02
N LEU A 174 11.43 9.97 -4.16
CA LEU A 174 11.32 11.04 -3.16
C LEU A 174 12.54 11.04 -2.23
N GLN A 175 12.89 9.88 -1.68
CA GLN A 175 14.03 9.72 -0.78
C GLN A 175 15.34 10.23 -1.40
N ASN A 176 15.62 9.86 -2.65
CA ASN A 176 16.86 10.21 -3.32
C ASN A 176 16.94 11.68 -3.74
N ASN A 177 15.81 12.27 -4.13
CA ASN A 177 15.79 13.64 -4.65
C ASN A 177 15.58 14.69 -3.56
N TYR A 178 15.00 14.31 -2.42
CA TYR A 178 14.64 15.26 -1.36
C TYR A 178 15.80 16.14 -0.85
N PRO A 179 17.00 15.60 -0.55
CA PRO A 179 18.12 16.44 -0.11
C PRO A 179 18.47 17.55 -1.11
N TRP A 180 18.51 17.20 -2.40
CA TRP A 180 18.78 18.15 -3.48
C TRP A 180 17.68 19.19 -3.65
N MET A 181 16.40 18.78 -3.51
CA MET A 181 15.28 19.71 -3.55
C MET A 181 15.42 20.78 -2.45
N ILE A 182 15.72 20.36 -1.22
CA ILE A 182 15.85 21.29 -0.09
C ILE A 182 17.06 22.21 -0.26
N THR A 183 18.22 21.68 -0.67
CA THR A 183 19.41 22.50 -0.94
C THR A 183 19.12 23.57 -1.99
N ASN A 184 18.55 23.18 -3.14
CA ASN A 184 18.25 24.11 -4.23
C ASN A 184 17.23 25.18 -3.82
N ILE A 185 16.19 24.80 -3.08
CA ILE A 185 15.19 25.77 -2.58
C ILE A 185 15.85 26.78 -1.64
N ASN A 186 16.67 26.30 -0.70
CA ASN A 186 17.36 27.18 0.24
C ASN A 186 18.35 28.11 -0.47
N GLU A 187 19.10 27.63 -1.46
CA GLU A 187 20.04 28.44 -2.25
C GLU A 187 19.30 29.52 -3.06
N VAL A 188 18.21 29.18 -3.73
CA VAL A 188 17.45 30.14 -4.56
C VAL A 188 16.75 31.19 -3.70
N LEU A 189 16.12 30.77 -2.59
CA LEU A 189 15.34 31.67 -1.75
C LEU A 189 16.20 32.50 -0.78
N SER A 190 17.37 32.00 -0.36
CA SER A 190 18.29 32.77 0.50
C SER A 190 18.83 34.02 -0.19
N LEU A 191 18.86 34.04 -1.52
CA LEU A 191 19.27 35.20 -2.32
C LEU A 191 18.19 36.30 -2.44
N GLN A 192 16.95 36.04 -2.01
CA GLN A 192 15.79 36.88 -2.34
C GLN A 192 15.11 37.56 -1.14
N LEU A 193 15.39 37.17 0.11
CA LEU A 193 14.60 37.60 1.27
C LEU A 193 15.50 37.89 2.48
N GLU A 194 16.04 39.11 2.57
CA GLU A 194 16.90 39.50 3.70
C GLU A 194 16.13 39.83 5.00
N ASN A 195 14.80 39.99 5.03
CA ASN A 195 14.15 40.58 6.22
C ASN A 195 12.82 39.98 6.73
N GLU A 196 12.23 38.92 6.16
CA GLU A 196 10.98 38.33 6.71
C GLU A 196 10.97 36.79 6.72
N THR A 197 11.27 36.20 7.88
CA THR A 197 11.31 34.74 8.10
C THR A 197 10.00 34.04 7.73
N SER A 198 8.85 34.66 8.00
CA SER A 198 7.53 34.09 7.71
C SER A 198 7.24 34.01 6.20
N VAL A 199 7.69 34.99 5.41
CA VAL A 199 7.56 34.99 3.95
C VAL A 199 8.49 33.96 3.32
N TYR A 200 9.71 33.82 3.83
CA TYR A 200 10.64 32.78 3.42
C TYR A 200 10.06 31.38 3.63
N GLU A 201 9.55 31.08 4.84
CA GLU A 201 8.98 29.77 5.15
C GLU A 201 7.76 29.46 4.28
N LYS A 202 6.87 30.44 4.04
CA LYS A 202 5.72 30.27 3.16
C LYS A 202 6.14 29.94 1.72
N ASN A 203 7.09 30.69 1.15
CA ASN A 203 7.57 30.47 -0.20
C ASN A 203 8.31 29.13 -0.34
N ARG A 204 9.16 28.78 0.64
CA ARG A 204 9.82 27.48 0.72
C ARG A 204 8.81 26.33 0.68
N ASN A 205 7.77 26.41 1.50
CA ASN A 205 6.74 25.38 1.56
C ASN A 205 5.95 25.27 0.24
N LEU A 206 5.64 26.40 -0.40
CA LEU A 206 4.97 26.41 -1.71
C LEU A 206 5.81 25.73 -2.80
N VAL A 207 7.10 26.09 -2.91
CA VAL A 207 8.01 25.48 -3.90
C VAL A 207 8.20 24.00 -3.61
N LEU A 208 8.40 23.63 -2.34
CA LEU A 208 8.55 22.23 -1.94
C LEU A 208 7.32 21.40 -2.29
N MET A 209 6.12 21.89 -1.99
CA MET A 209 4.86 21.22 -2.34
C MET A 209 4.69 21.07 -3.84
N LYS A 210 5.09 22.09 -4.62
CA LYS A 210 5.06 22.01 -6.08
C LYS A 210 5.98 20.92 -6.61
N LEU A 211 7.22 20.85 -6.13
CA LEU A 211 8.18 19.81 -6.53
C LEU A 211 7.72 18.40 -6.15
N ILE A 212 7.16 18.23 -4.96
CA ILE A 212 6.63 16.93 -4.51
C ILE A 212 5.38 16.55 -5.32
N SER A 213 4.49 17.50 -5.63
CA SER A 213 3.33 17.27 -6.50
C SER A 213 3.76 16.84 -7.91
N ASP A 214 4.75 17.51 -8.49
CA ASP A 214 5.29 17.14 -9.80
C ASP A 214 5.95 15.75 -9.77
N LEU A 215 6.63 15.39 -8.67
CA LEU A 215 7.19 14.06 -8.47
C LEU A 215 6.10 12.98 -8.35
N GLN A 216 5.01 13.27 -7.62
CA GLN A 216 3.84 12.40 -7.52
C GLN A 216 3.22 12.16 -8.90
N LYS A 217 3.02 13.21 -9.70
CA LYS A 217 2.50 13.10 -11.08
C LYS A 217 3.42 12.28 -11.98
N LYS A 218 4.75 12.49 -11.92
CA LYS A 218 5.72 11.67 -12.65
C LYS A 218 5.67 10.20 -12.21
N THR A 219 5.60 9.96 -10.90
CA THR A 219 5.49 8.59 -10.37
C THR A 219 4.24 7.91 -10.90
N LEU A 220 3.10 8.61 -10.88
CA LEU A 220 1.84 8.08 -11.39
C LEU A 220 1.91 7.77 -12.89
N ASN A 221 2.50 8.66 -13.69
CA ASN A 221 2.50 8.52 -15.15
C ASN A 221 3.54 7.51 -15.66
N GLU A 222 4.71 7.44 -15.03
CA GLU A 222 5.87 6.72 -15.57
C GLU A 222 6.30 5.52 -14.72
N PHE A 223 6.11 5.59 -13.40
CA PHE A 223 6.72 4.64 -12.45
C PHE A 223 5.72 3.86 -11.61
N ASN A 224 4.42 3.92 -11.93
CA ASN A 224 3.47 3.05 -11.28
C ASN A 224 3.71 1.61 -11.76
N THR A 225 3.47 0.66 -10.86
CA THR A 225 3.79 -0.74 -11.11
C THR A 225 3.11 -1.32 -12.36
N ILE A 226 1.88 -0.90 -12.68
CA ILE A 226 1.16 -1.35 -13.89
C ILE A 226 1.85 -0.85 -15.17
N ASN A 227 2.31 0.41 -15.19
CA ASN A 227 2.99 0.98 -16.34
C ASN A 227 4.36 0.33 -16.56
N ILE A 228 5.11 0.11 -15.48
CA ILE A 228 6.37 -0.65 -15.54
C ILE A 228 6.12 -2.07 -16.09
N MET A 229 5.04 -2.73 -15.67
CA MET A 229 4.66 -4.05 -16.19
C MET A 229 4.31 -4.02 -17.67
N LYS A 230 3.53 -3.03 -18.13
CA LYS A 230 3.21 -2.86 -19.56
C LYS A 230 4.47 -2.65 -20.40
N GLU A 231 5.45 -1.91 -19.90
CA GLU A 231 6.74 -1.72 -20.57
C GLU A 231 7.61 -2.98 -20.57
N CYS A 232 7.57 -3.76 -19.49
CA CYS A 232 8.21 -5.08 -19.40
C CYS A 232 7.65 -6.07 -20.44
N ASP A 233 6.36 -5.97 -20.77
CA ASP A 233 5.72 -6.76 -21.82
C ASP A 233 6.09 -6.27 -23.24
N ALA A 234 6.34 -4.97 -23.40
CA ALA A 234 6.57 -4.33 -24.70
C ALA A 234 8.03 -4.28 -25.16
N SER A 235 9.03 -4.23 -24.25
CA SER A 235 10.43 -4.03 -24.64
C SER A 235 11.40 -5.11 -24.12
N SER A 236 12.27 -5.60 -25.00
CA SER A 236 13.34 -6.56 -24.66
C SER A 236 14.48 -5.91 -23.87
N SER A 237 14.68 -4.59 -24.00
CA SER A 237 15.81 -3.84 -23.41
C SER A 237 15.63 -3.52 -21.91
N ARG A 238 14.39 -3.37 -21.41
CA ARG A 238 14.11 -3.14 -19.97
C ARG A 238 13.93 -4.42 -19.15
N ARG A 239 14.16 -5.61 -19.75
CA ARG A 239 14.00 -6.93 -19.09
C ARG A 239 14.78 -7.10 -17.77
N LYS A 240 15.92 -6.41 -17.60
CA LYS A 240 16.74 -6.45 -16.37
C LYS A 240 16.07 -5.69 -15.21
N SER A 241 15.39 -4.58 -15.48
CA SER A 241 14.62 -3.84 -14.46
C SER A 241 13.44 -4.66 -13.92
N CYS A 242 12.94 -5.61 -14.71
CA CYS A 242 11.87 -6.53 -14.33
C CYS A 242 12.39 -7.74 -13.50
N GLU A 243 13.69 -7.86 -13.23
CA GLU A 243 14.26 -8.96 -12.42
C GLU A 243 13.71 -8.99 -10.99
N PHE A 244 13.30 -7.85 -10.43
CA PHE A 244 12.64 -7.78 -9.13
C PHE A 244 11.31 -8.57 -9.09
N PHE A 245 10.51 -8.51 -10.16
CA PHE A 245 9.25 -9.25 -10.29
C PHE A 245 9.47 -10.71 -10.71
N LYS A 246 10.55 -10.99 -11.47
CA LYS A 246 10.92 -12.35 -11.89
C LYS A 246 11.53 -13.18 -10.77
N ALA A 247 12.41 -12.60 -9.95
CA ALA A 247 13.13 -13.32 -8.89
C ALA A 247 12.20 -13.91 -7.82
N LYS A 248 10.99 -13.36 -7.66
CA LYS A 248 9.98 -13.85 -6.72
C LYS A 248 8.98 -14.85 -7.31
N SER A 249 8.94 -14.97 -8.64
CA SER A 249 8.09 -15.94 -9.36
C SER A 249 8.86 -17.19 -9.79
N ALA A 250 10.18 -17.22 -9.60
CA ALA A 250 11.08 -18.24 -10.13
C ALA A 250 11.40 -19.38 -9.14
N SER A 251 10.66 -19.53 -8.04
CA SER A 251 10.85 -20.69 -7.16
C SER A 251 10.26 -21.98 -7.73
N ASP A 252 9.42 -21.93 -8.76
CA ASP A 252 8.98 -23.15 -9.46
C ASP A 252 8.79 -22.92 -10.97
N THR A 253 9.46 -23.78 -11.74
CA THR A 253 9.35 -24.03 -13.19
C THR A 253 10.07 -23.09 -14.17
N ASN A 254 10.99 -23.71 -14.91
CA ASN A 254 11.55 -23.24 -16.18
C ASN A 254 10.45 -23.13 -17.24
N TYR A 255 9.72 -22.01 -17.28
CA TYR A 255 8.99 -21.62 -18.48
C TYR A 255 8.84 -20.09 -18.58
N VAL A 256 9.61 -19.49 -19.48
CA VAL A 256 9.47 -18.10 -19.89
C VAL A 256 8.24 -18.00 -20.79
N SER A 257 7.07 -17.83 -20.19
CA SER A 257 5.86 -17.38 -20.87
C SER A 257 5.39 -16.10 -20.19
N ARG A 258 5.04 -15.10 -21.00
CA ARG A 258 4.50 -13.79 -20.61
C ARG A 258 3.70 -13.90 -19.31
N THR A 259 4.25 -13.42 -18.21
CA THR A 259 3.59 -13.48 -16.90
C THR A 259 2.35 -12.60 -17.01
N SER A 260 1.16 -13.20 -17.09
CA SER A 260 -0.07 -12.42 -17.18
C SER A 260 -0.15 -11.44 -16.01
N ILE A 261 -0.74 -10.25 -16.20
CA ILE A 261 -0.92 -9.27 -15.11
C ILE A 261 -1.51 -9.93 -13.86
N LYS A 262 -2.41 -10.91 -14.04
CA LYS A 262 -2.96 -11.72 -12.95
C LYS A 262 -1.87 -12.47 -12.17
N ASN A 263 -0.97 -13.19 -12.84
CA ASN A 263 0.13 -13.90 -12.18
C ASN A 263 1.07 -12.95 -11.44
N ILE A 264 1.24 -11.73 -11.95
CA ILE A 264 2.07 -10.73 -11.29
C ILE A 264 1.36 -10.14 -10.05
N VAL A 265 0.04 -9.95 -10.10
CA VAL A 265 -0.77 -9.61 -8.91
C VAL A 265 -0.55 -10.66 -7.81
N TYR A 266 -0.55 -11.95 -8.15
CA TYR A 266 -0.24 -13.01 -7.18
C TYR A 266 1.18 -12.91 -6.60
N SER A 267 2.16 -12.33 -7.31
CA SER A 267 3.55 -12.24 -6.86
C SER A 267 3.82 -11.22 -5.73
N PHE A 268 2.86 -10.32 -5.43
CA PHE A 268 3.04 -9.32 -4.37
C PHE A 268 3.25 -9.94 -2.99
N GLY A 269 2.80 -11.19 -2.76
CA GLY A 269 3.18 -11.98 -1.58
C GLY A 269 2.72 -11.34 -0.27
N ILE A 270 1.48 -10.83 -0.23
CA ILE A 270 0.94 -10.16 0.97
C ILE A 270 0.66 -11.18 2.07
N ILE A 271 0.17 -12.35 1.70
CA ILE A 271 0.06 -13.50 2.60
C ILE A 271 0.75 -14.73 2.00
N ASN A 272 1.24 -15.61 2.86
CA ASN A 272 1.84 -16.89 2.53
C ASN A 272 0.82 -17.99 2.86
N ILE A 273 0.12 -18.44 1.82
CA ILE A 273 -0.98 -19.40 1.93
C ILE A 273 -0.50 -20.73 2.52
N GLU A 274 0.62 -21.27 2.02
CA GLU A 274 1.18 -22.55 2.48
C GLU A 274 1.49 -22.52 3.97
N ARG A 275 2.08 -21.42 4.44
CA ARG A 275 2.40 -21.26 5.86
C ARG A 275 1.13 -21.20 6.71
N ILE A 276 0.13 -20.44 6.29
CA ILE A 276 -1.16 -20.35 6.99
C ILE A 276 -1.81 -21.74 7.08
N LEU A 277 -1.86 -22.49 5.98
CA LEU A 277 -2.40 -23.84 5.97
C LEU A 277 -1.63 -24.75 6.92
N SER A 278 -0.29 -24.70 6.90
CA SER A 278 0.56 -25.52 7.78
C SER A 278 0.39 -25.21 9.28
N SER A 279 0.03 -23.98 9.64
CA SER A 279 -0.23 -23.59 11.03
C SER A 279 -1.60 -24.03 11.54
N LEU A 280 -2.55 -24.30 10.65
CA LEU A 280 -3.93 -24.68 11.00
C LEU A 280 -4.14 -26.20 11.05
N THR A 281 -3.19 -26.97 10.54
CA THR A 281 -3.23 -28.45 10.52
C THR A 281 -2.45 -29.10 11.66
N LYS A 282 -1.84 -28.32 12.55
CA LYS A 282 -1.10 -28.80 13.74
C LYS A 282 -1.97 -28.71 14.98
#